data_AF-A0A1G0M4S0-F1
#
_entry.id   AF-A0A1G0M4S0-F1
#
_cell.length_a   1.000
_cell.length_b   1.000
_cell.length_c   1.000
_cell.angle_alpha   90.00
_cell.angle_beta   90.00
_cell.angle_gamma   90.00
#
_symmetry.space_group_name_H-M   'P 1'
#
loop_
_entity.id
_entity.type
_entity.pdbx_description
1 polymer ?
#
loop_
_entity_poly.entity_id
_entity_poly.type
_entity_poly.pdbx_seq_one_letter_code
_entity_poly.pdbx_strand_id
1 'polypeptide(L)' 'MAVEKFETALKKLEEVVKKLEGGELSLEDSLKAFEEGVKHSAFCSKKLNEAERRVELLIKQRDGSFVTKPFEEEE' A
#
# COMPACT_ATOMS: atom_id res chain seq x y z
N MET A 1 8.41 12.93 12.12
CA MET A 1 7.78 12.63 10.81
C MET A 1 6.77 11.53 11.04
N ALA A 2 5.48 11.80 10.88
CA ALA A 2 4.44 10.79 11.13
C ALA A 2 4.48 9.78 9.99
N VAL A 3 4.94 8.56 10.27
CA VAL A 3 4.81 7.44 9.35
C VAL A 3 3.32 7.20 9.14
N GLU A 4 2.83 7.46 7.93
CA GLU A 4 1.43 7.20 7.59
C GLU A 4 1.13 5.71 7.82
N LYS A 5 0.04 5.40 8.54
CA LYS A 5 -0.35 4.01 8.84
C LYS A 5 -1.13 3.43 7.68
N PHE A 6 -0.99 2.12 7.43
CA PHE A 6 -1.74 1.38 6.41
C PHE A 6 -3.25 1.67 6.47
N GLU A 7 -3.86 1.49 7.65
CA GLU A 7 -5.30 1.75 7.87
C GLU A 7 -5.71 3.19 7.51
N THR A 8 -4.83 4.16 7.77
CA THR A 8 -5.10 5.55 7.44
C THR A 8 -5.05 5.80 5.94
N ALA A 9 -4.05 5.24 5.25
CA ALA A 9 -3.94 5.35 3.80
C ALA A 9 -5.08 4.62 3.08
N LEU A 10 -5.48 3.45 3.59
CA LEU A 10 -6.61 2.68 3.06
C LEU A 10 -7.91 3.47 3.20
N LYS A 11 -8.18 4.03 4.38
CA LYS A 11 -9.38 4.86 4.59
C LYS A 11 -9.41 6.09 3.66
N LYS A 12 -8.28 6.76 3.47
CA LYS A 12 -8.19 7.89 2.52
C LYS A 12 -8.45 7.46 1.09
N LEU A 13 -7.94 6.30 0.67
CA LEU A 13 -8.21 5.72 -0.65
C LEU A 13 -9.70 5.44 -0.85
N GLU A 14 -10.37 4.84 0.14
CA GLU A 14 -11.82 4.60 0.10
C GLU A 14 -12.62 5.90 -0.02
N GLU A 15 -12.24 6.94 0.72
CA GLU A 15 -12.86 8.27 0.63
C GLU A 15 -12.66 8.90 -0.76
N VAL A 16 -11.49 8.76 -1.36
CA VAL A 16 -11.19 9.22 -2.72
C VAL A 16 -12.07 8.49 -3.75
N VAL A 17 -12.13 7.16 -3.68
CA VAL A 17 -12.96 6.35 -4.59
C VAL A 17 -14.42 6.77 -4.48
N LYS A 18 -14.93 6.92 -3.26
CA LYS A 18 -16.31 7.35 -3.04
C LYS A 18 -16.61 8.73 -3.65
N LYS A 19 -15.66 9.67 -3.59
CA LYS A 19 -15.81 10.99 -4.23
C LYS A 19 -15.82 10.90 -5.75
N LEU A 20 -14.96 10.06 -6.32
CA LEU A 20 -14.90 9.84 -7.78
C LEU A 20 -16.18 9.16 -8.29
N GLU A 21 -16.71 8.17 -7.56
CA GLU A 21 -17.96 7.47 -7.90
C GLU A 21 -19.19 8.38 -7.75
N GLY A 22 -19.13 9.40 -6.89
CA GLY A 22 -20.22 10.35 -6.68
C GLY A 22 -20.54 11.20 -7.91
N GLY A 23 -19.59 11.41 -8.83
CA GLY A 23 -19.83 12.10 -10.11
C GLY A 23 -20.11 13.61 -10.01
N GLU A 24 -20.04 14.20 -8.81
CA GLU A 24 -20.28 15.64 -8.58
C GLU A 24 -19.01 16.50 -8.73
N LEU A 25 -17.86 15.87 -8.98
CA LEU A 25 -16.57 16.56 -9.08
C LEU A 25 -16.41 17.27 -10.44
N SER A 26 -15.78 18.43 -10.41
CA SER A 26 -15.25 19.06 -11.63
C SER A 26 -14.16 18.18 -12.25
N LEU A 27 -13.80 18.44 -13.52
CA LEU A 27 -12.70 17.72 -14.17
C LEU A 27 -11.37 17.90 -13.41
N GLU A 28 -11.04 19.12 -12.99
CA GLU A 28 -9.81 19.40 -12.24
C GLU A 28 -9.80 18.69 -10.89
N ASP A 29 -10.93 18.67 -10.18
CA ASP A 29 -11.03 18.00 -8.89
C ASP A 29 -11.01 16.48 -9.04
N SER A 30 -11.57 15.95 -10.12
CA SER A 30 -11.49 14.53 -10.47
C SER A 30 -10.05 14.10 -10.73
N LEU A 31 -9.26 14.92 -11.43
CA LEU A 31 -7.83 14.66 -11.67
C LEU A 31 -7.03 14.68 -10.36
N LYS A 32 -7.26 15.67 -9.49
CA LYS A 32 -6.61 15.74 -8.17
C LYS A 32 -6.96 14.53 -7.30
N ALA A 33 -8.24 14.18 -7.22
CA ALA A 33 -8.71 13.01 -6.47
C ALA A 33 -8.08 11.72 -7.03
N PHE A 34 -7.99 11.58 -8.35
CA PHE A 34 -7.33 10.44 -8.98
C PHE A 34 -5.85 10.35 -8.61
N GLU A 35 -5.09 11.44 -8.69
CA GLU A 35 -3.67 11.46 -8.29
C GLU A 35 -3.47 11.08 -6.82
N GLU A 36 -4.32 11.58 -5.91
CA GLU A 36 -4.30 11.21 -4.50
C GLU A 36 -4.61 9.72 -4.31
N GLY A 37 -5.61 9.20 -5.02
CA GLY A 37 -5.96 7.78 -5.01
C GLY A 37 -4.82 6.88 -5.47
N VAL A 38 -4.13 7.26 -6.55
CA VAL A 38 -2.95 6.52 -7.04
C VAL A 38 -1.84 6.49 -5.98
N LYS A 39 -1.57 7.62 -5.30
CA LYS A 39 -0.56 7.69 -4.23
C LYS A 39 -0.92 6.77 -3.06
N HIS A 40 -2.16 6.79 -2.60
CA HIS A 40 -2.61 5.94 -1.49
C HIS A 40 -2.62 4.45 -1.87
N SER A 41 -3.04 4.12 -3.10
CA SER A 41 -2.99 2.76 -3.63
C SER A 41 -1.56 2.22 -3.68
N ALA A 42 -0.62 2.99 -4.24
CA ALA A 42 0.78 2.60 -4.28
C ALA A 42 1.39 2.38 -2.89
N PHE A 43 1.04 3.24 -1.92
CA PHE A 43 1.46 3.07 -0.53
C PHE A 43 0.91 1.78 0.09
N CYS A 44 -0.39 1.51 -0.08
CA CYS A 44 -1.03 0.30 0.44
C CYS A 44 -0.39 -0.96 -0.14
N SER A 45 -0.20 -1.02 -1.46
CA SER A 45 0.46 -2.12 -2.14
C SER A 45 1.87 -2.36 -1.63
N LYS A 46 2.65 -1.28 -1.42
CA LYS A 46 4.00 -1.39 -0.83
C LYS A 46 3.95 -2.02 0.57
N LYS A 47 3.01 -1.62 1.42
CA LYS A 47 2.86 -2.17 2.78
C LYS A 47 2.42 -3.63 2.78
N LEU A 48 1.55 -4.03 1.87
CA LEU A 48 1.15 -5.42 1.70
C LEU A 48 2.32 -6.28 1.23
N ASN A 49 3.10 -5.83 0.25
CA ASN A 49 4.30 -6.54 -0.20
C ASN A 49 5.36 -6.68 0.91
N GLU A 50 5.58 -5.62 1.70
CA GLU A 50 6.46 -5.68 2.89
C GLU A 50 5.97 -6.72 3.91
N ALA A 51 4.65 -6.83 4.11
CA ALA A 51 4.05 -7.78 5.04
C ALA A 51 4.14 -9.23 4.52
N GLU A 52 3.80 -9.45 3.26
CA GLU A 52 3.88 -10.75 2.58
C GLU A 52 5.31 -11.31 2.67
N ARG A 53 6.31 -10.50 2.31
CA ARG A 53 7.71 -10.90 2.39
C ARG A 53 8.14 -11.29 3.81
N ARG A 54 7.66 -10.58 4.84
CA ARG A 54 7.93 -10.94 6.24
C ARG A 54 7.29 -12.28 6.60
N VAL A 55 6.07 -12.54 6.16
CA VAL A 55 5.37 -13.82 6.38
C VAL A 55 6.10 -14.96 5.69
N GLU A 56 6.52 -14.77 4.43
CA GLU A 56 7.29 -15.78 3.70
C GLU A 56 8.60 -16.14 4.40
N LEU A 57 9.34 -15.15 4.92
CA LEU A 57 10.57 -15.39 5.69
C LEU A 57 10.32 -16.22 6.97
N LEU A 58 9.17 -16.03 7.62
CA LEU A 58 8.77 -16.82 8.80
C LEU A 58 8.38 -18.26 8.43
N ILE A 59 7.71 -18.45 7.28
CA ILE A 59 7.23 -19.77 6.81
C ILE A 59 8.35 -20.61 6.19
N LYS A 60 9.38 -19.99 5.60
CA LYS A 60 10.48 -20.70 4.89
C LYS A 60 11.39 -21.55 5.80
N GLN A 61 11.01 -21.79 7.04
CA GLN A 61 11.65 -22.74 7.95
C GLN A 61 10.67 -23.84 8.33
N ARG A 62 10.89 -25.02 7.77
CA ARG A 62 10.20 -26.25 8.19
C ARG A 62 10.93 -27.00 9.30
N ASP A 63 12.08 -26.49 9.77
CA ASP A 63 12.91 -27.07 10.82
C ASP A 63 13.03 -26.19 12.09
N GLY A 64 12.46 -24.97 12.08
CA GLY A 64 12.52 -24.01 13.19
C GLY A 64 13.76 -23.11 13.26
N SER A 65 14.63 -23.04 12.22
CA SER A 65 15.90 -22.30 12.27
C SER A 65 15.98 -21.01 11.43
N PHE A 66 16.16 -19.83 12.06
CA PHE A 66 16.18 -18.54 11.35
C PHE A 66 17.45 -18.29 10.54
N VAL A 67 17.32 -18.20 9.21
CA VAL A 67 18.41 -17.78 8.32
C VAL A 67 18.02 -16.50 7.58
N THR A 68 18.77 -15.42 7.79
CA THR A 68 18.61 -14.18 7.03
C THR A 68 19.36 -14.30 5.71
N LYS A 69 18.65 -14.23 4.57
CA LYS A 69 19.30 -13.87 3.30
C LYS A 69 19.10 -12.39 3.03
N PRO A 70 20.15 -11.67 2.58
CA PRO A 70 20.02 -10.30 2.09
C PRO A 70 18.90 -10.21 1.04
N PHE A 71 18.19 -9.09 1.04
CA PHE A 71 17.30 -8.74 -0.07
C PHE A 71 18.19 -8.41 -1.26
N GLU A 72 18.08 -9.17 -2.35
CA GLU A 72 18.51 -8.67 -3.65
C GLU A 72 17.25 -8.07 -4.29
N GLU A 73 17.20 -6.74 -4.36
CA GLU A 73 16.32 -6.05 -5.30
C GLU A 73 16.91 -6.34 -6.68
N GLU A 74 16.30 -7.25 -7.45
CA GLU A 74 16.59 -7.33 -8.88
C GLU A 74 16.07 -6.03 -9.53
N GLU A 75 17.01 -5.20 -10.01
CA GLU A 75 16.74 -4.06 -10.91
C GLU A 75 16.05 -4.50 -12.20
#